data_AF-A0A815GS80-F1
#
_entry.id   AF-A0A815GS80-F1
#
_cell.length_a   1.000
_cell.length_b   1.000
_cell.length_c   1.000
_cell.angle_alpha   90.00
_cell.angle_beta   90.00
_cell.angle_gamma   90.00
#
_symmetry.space_group_name_H-M   'P 1'
#
loop_
_entity.id
_entity.type
_entity.pdbx_description
1 polymer ?
#
loop_
_entity_poly.entity_id
_entity_poly.type
_entity_poly.pdbx_seq_one_letter_code
_entity_poly.pdbx_strand_id
1 'polypeptide(L)'
;MSRRAQVENIEKEDAKAELPKLEEEKKVLEKQFDEALEKGENADNDMDAAIQNKIADSLEADLQDLNKEIEETKAKADDKSP
;
A
#
# COMPACT_ATOMS: atom_id res chain seq x y z
N MET A 1 -33.07 9.57 -11.09
CA MET A 1 -31.73 8.92 -11.08
C MET A 1 -31.86 7.53 -11.67
N SER A 2 -30.94 7.15 -12.56
CA SER A 2 -30.89 5.80 -13.15
C SER A 2 -30.25 4.81 -12.17
N ARG A 3 -30.63 3.52 -12.23
CA ARG A 3 -30.01 2.44 -11.46
C ARG A 3 -28.49 2.38 -11.67
N ARG A 4 -28.03 2.74 -12.86
CA ARG A 4 -26.61 2.78 -13.23
C ARG A 4 -25.83 3.81 -12.42
N ALA A 5 -26.42 5.00 -12.21
CA ALA A 5 -25.80 6.06 -11.42
C ALA A 5 -25.78 5.75 -9.91
N GLN A 6 -26.73 4.93 -9.42
CA GLN A 6 -26.73 4.49 -8.02
C GLN A 6 -25.60 3.52 -7.74
N VAL A 7 -25.35 2.55 -8.64
CA VAL A 7 -24.26 1.58 -8.50
C VAL A 7 -22.90 2.30 -8.52
N GLU A 8 -22.71 3.22 -9.45
CA GLU A 8 -21.48 3.99 -9.58
C GLU A 8 -21.17 4.85 -8.34
N ASN A 9 -22.21 5.43 -7.71
CA ASN A 9 -22.04 6.19 -6.48
C ASN A 9 -21.62 5.29 -5.30
N ILE A 10 -22.16 4.07 -5.21
CA ILE A 10 -21.78 3.11 -4.17
C ILE A 10 -20.31 2.71 -4.34
N GLU A 11 -19.90 2.37 -5.57
CA GLU A 11 -18.51 2.00 -5.88
C GLU A 11 -17.52 3.12 -5.53
N LYS A 12 -17.90 4.40 -5.72
CA LYS A 12 -17.09 5.56 -5.31
C LYS A 12 -17.01 5.75 -3.81
N GLU A 13 -18.11 5.56 -3.09
CA GLU A 13 -18.12 5.67 -1.63
C GLU A 13 -17.29 4.55 -0.99
N ASP A 14 -17.40 3.33 -1.52
CA ASP A 14 -16.58 2.20 -1.09
C ASP A 14 -15.08 2.49 -1.32
N ALA A 15 -14.71 2.96 -2.52
CA ALA A 15 -13.32 3.34 -2.82
C ALA A 15 -12.79 4.47 -1.92
N LYS A 16 -13.62 5.47 -1.58
CA LYS A 16 -13.25 6.55 -0.66
C LYS A 16 -13.06 6.09 0.78
N ALA A 17 -13.82 5.07 1.21
CA ALA A 17 -13.68 4.48 2.53
C ALA A 17 -12.49 3.51 2.62
N GLU A 18 -12.10 2.90 1.50
CA GLU A 18 -10.98 1.97 1.38
C GLU A 18 -9.63 2.69 1.28
N LEU A 19 -9.56 3.81 0.54
CA LEU A 19 -8.36 4.63 0.38
C LEU A 19 -7.58 4.91 1.68
N PRO A 20 -8.20 5.43 2.77
CA PRO A 20 -7.46 5.74 3.98
C PRO A 20 -6.91 4.50 4.68
N LYS A 21 -7.54 3.33 4.51
CA LYS A 21 -7.05 2.07 5.08
C LYS A 21 -5.78 1.61 4.35
N LEU A 22 -5.79 1.67 3.02
CA LEU A 22 -4.62 1.35 2.20
C LEU A 22 -3.47 2.33 2.48
N GLU A 23 -3.75 3.62 2.65
CA GLU A 23 -2.74 4.62 3.02
C GLU A 23 -2.18 4.41 4.45
N GLU A 24 -2.98 3.88 5.37
CA GLU A 24 -2.51 3.50 6.71
C GLU A 24 -1.63 2.24 6.65
N GLU A 25 -2.04 1.22 5.92
CA GLU A 25 -1.26 0.00 5.68
C GLU A 25 0.09 0.32 5.04
N LYS A 26 0.11 1.24 4.08
CA LYS A 26 1.34 1.72 3.45
C LYS A 26 2.31 2.30 4.47
N LYS A 27 1.84 3.15 5.38
CA LYS A 27 2.69 3.73 6.43
C LYS A 27 3.26 2.67 7.36
N VAL A 28 2.49 1.62 7.65
CA VAL A 28 2.95 0.50 8.48
C VAL A 28 4.06 -0.26 7.76
N LEU A 29 3.87 -0.59 6.48
CA LEU A 29 4.87 -1.29 5.67
C LEU A 29 6.13 -0.44 5.45
N GLU A 30 6.01 0.86 5.18
CA GLU A 30 7.14 1.78 5.06
C GLU A 30 7.97 1.79 6.34
N LYS A 31 7.32 1.84 7.50
CA LYS A 31 8.01 1.76 8.79
C LYS A 31 8.71 0.42 8.99
N GLN A 32 8.08 -0.69 8.64
CA GLN A 32 8.69 -2.02 8.74
C GLN A 32 9.90 -2.16 7.82
N PHE A 33 9.82 -1.57 6.62
CA PHE A 33 10.92 -1.55 5.66
C PHE A 33 12.12 -0.76 6.21
N ASP A 34 11.88 0.44 6.74
CA ASP A 34 12.92 1.26 7.37
C ASP A 34 13.56 0.52 8.56
N GLU A 35 12.76 -0.13 9.41
CA GLU A 35 13.25 -0.93 10.54
C GLU A 35 14.09 -2.14 10.08
N ALA A 36 13.74 -2.76 8.95
CA ALA A 36 14.49 -3.89 8.40
C ALA A 36 15.85 -3.42 7.84
N LEU A 37 15.87 -2.29 7.14
CA LEU A 37 17.12 -1.67 6.68
C LEU A 37 18.03 -1.31 7.86
N GLU A 38 17.50 -0.63 8.88
CA GLU A 38 18.27 -0.26 10.07
C GLU A 38 18.82 -1.49 10.80
N LYS A 39 18.03 -2.57 10.94
CA LYS A 39 18.49 -3.83 11.53
C LYS A 39 19.57 -4.50 10.69
N GLY A 40 19.47 -4.42 9.36
CA GLY A 40 20.47 -4.97 8.44
C GLY A 40 21.80 -4.22 8.51
N GLU A 41 21.75 -2.89 8.58
CA GLU A 41 22.94 -2.02 8.73
C GLU A 41 23.63 -2.22 10.08
N ASN A 42 22.85 -2.47 11.15
CA ASN A 42 23.37 -2.69 12.50
C ASN A 42 23.62 -4.17 12.85
N ALA A 43 23.51 -5.09 11.88
CA ALA A 43 23.69 -6.50 12.14
C ALA A 43 25.15 -6.85 12.50
N ASP A 44 25.34 -7.59 13.61
CA ASP A 44 26.67 -8.00 14.09
C ASP A 44 27.32 -9.10 13.22
N ASN A 45 26.56 -9.71 12.30
CA ASN A 45 27.07 -10.74 11.41
C ASN A 45 26.39 -10.71 10.02
N ASP A 46 27.11 -11.25 9.03
CA ASP A 46 26.68 -11.26 7.63
C ASP A 46 25.38 -12.04 7.39
N MET A 47 25.08 -13.03 8.24
CA MET A 47 23.88 -13.85 8.09
C MET A 47 22.62 -13.07 8.49
N ASP A 48 22.69 -12.33 9.59
CA ASP A 48 21.61 -11.44 10.04
C ASP A 48 21.41 -10.29 9.06
N ALA A 49 22.50 -9.68 8.56
CA ALA A 49 22.42 -8.67 7.51
C ALA A 49 21.72 -9.21 6.24
N ALA A 50 22.09 -10.41 5.79
CA ALA A 50 21.48 -11.05 4.62
C ALA A 50 19.99 -11.40 4.84
N ILE A 51 19.59 -11.76 6.06
CA ILE A 51 18.18 -11.99 6.41
C ILE A 51 17.40 -10.67 6.36
N GLN A 52 17.93 -9.61 6.98
CA GLN A 52 17.27 -8.31 6.99
C GLN A 52 17.14 -7.71 5.58
N ASN A 53 18.17 -7.86 4.73
CA ASN A 53 18.08 -7.45 3.33
C ASN A 53 16.97 -8.19 2.57
N LYS A 54 16.81 -9.51 2.77
CA LYS A 54 15.70 -10.26 2.17
C LYS A 54 14.33 -9.82 2.67
N ILE A 55 14.24 -9.45 3.94
CA ILE A 55 13.00 -8.90 4.52
C ILE A 55 12.70 -7.55 3.87
N ALA A 56 13.70 -6.68 3.74
CA ALA A 56 13.57 -5.40 3.07
C ALA A 56 13.13 -5.57 1.60
N ASP A 57 13.76 -6.47 0.84
CA ASP A 57 13.37 -6.77 -0.55
C ASP A 57 11.90 -7.23 -0.66
N SER A 58 11.43 -8.06 0.28
CA SER A 58 10.04 -8.51 0.31
C SER A 58 9.08 -7.36 0.63
N LEU A 59 9.41 -6.54 1.61
CA LEU A 59 8.61 -5.38 2.00
C LEU A 59 8.57 -4.32 0.89
N GLU A 60 9.65 -4.16 0.13
CA GLU A 60 9.68 -3.29 -1.04
C GLU A 60 8.69 -3.78 -2.11
N ALA A 61 8.65 -5.08 -2.39
CA ALA A 61 7.68 -5.66 -3.33
C ALA A 61 6.24 -5.46 -2.85
N ASP A 62 5.95 -5.72 -1.57
CA ASP A 62 4.62 -5.52 -0.98
C ASP A 62 4.20 -4.03 -1.04
N LEU A 63 5.14 -3.10 -0.81
CA LEU A 63 4.91 -1.67 -0.97
C LEU A 63 4.61 -1.26 -2.42
N GLN A 64 5.28 -1.87 -3.40
CA GLN A 64 5.01 -1.61 -4.82
C GLN A 64 3.59 -2.06 -5.20
N ASP A 65 3.19 -3.25 -4.76
CA ASP A 65 1.85 -3.78 -5.01
C ASP A 65 0.77 -2.92 -4.33
N LEU A 66 0.99 -2.53 -3.06
CA LEU A 66 0.06 -1.67 -2.33
C LEU A 66 -0.04 -0.26 -2.94
N ASN A 67 1.07 0.31 -3.41
CA ASN A 67 1.03 1.60 -4.11
C ASN A 67 0.18 1.53 -5.37
N LYS A 68 0.30 0.44 -6.14
CA LYS A 68 -0.53 0.22 -7.32
C LYS A 68 -2.01 0.10 -6.95
N GLU A 69 -2.34 -0.63 -5.88
CA GLU A 69 -3.71 -0.74 -5.39
C GLU A 69 -4.27 0.61 -4.94
N ILE A 70 -3.48 1.44 -4.25
CA ILE A 70 -3.85 2.81 -3.89
C ILE A 70 -4.14 3.64 -5.13
N GLU A 71 -3.32 3.57 -6.17
CA GLU A 71 -3.53 4.30 -7.43
C GLU A 71 -4.82 3.87 -8.14
N GLU A 72 -5.06 2.57 -8.24
CA GLU A 72 -6.29 2.02 -8.81
C GLU A 72 -7.53 2.43 -8.01
N THR A 73 -7.43 2.44 -6.67
CA THR A 73 -8.53 2.85 -5.78
C THR A 73 -8.77 4.35 -5.84
N LYS A 74 -7.71 5.18 -5.95
CA LYS A 74 -7.81 6.63 -6.21
C LYS A 74 -8.53 6.91 -7.52
N ALA A 75 -8.18 6.21 -8.58
CA ALA A 75 -8.84 6.36 -9.88
C ALA A 75 -10.35 6.08 -9.79
N LYS A 76 -10.77 5.04 -9.05
CA LYS A 76 -12.19 4.75 -8.83
C LYS A 76 -12.89 5.82 -7.98
N ALA A 77 -12.22 6.33 -6.94
CA ALA A 77 -12.77 7.35 -6.05
C ALA A 77 -12.91 8.73 -6.73
N ASP A 78 -11.99 9.07 -7.65
CA ASP A 78 -11.89 10.36 -8.33
C ASP A 78 -12.62 10.41 -9.68
N ASP A 79 -13.14 9.30 -10.19
CA ASP A 79 -13.77 9.26 -11.52
C ASP A 79 -14.96 10.24 -11.60
N LYS A 80 -14.75 11.37 -12.27
CA LYS A 80 -15.80 12.31 -12.68
C LYS A 80 -16.46 11.75 -13.92
N SER A 81 -17.24 10.68 -13.75
CA SER A 81 -18.15 10.19 -14.80
C SER A 81 -18.96 11.38 -15.35
N PRO A 82 -18.95 11.61 -16.68
CA PRO A 82 -19.62 12.75 -17.31
C PRO A 82 -21.15 12.70 -17.23
#